data_AF-A0A812W2D9-F1
#
_entry.id   AF-A0A812W2D9-F1
#
_cell.length_a   1.000
_cell.length_b   1.000
_cell.length_c   1.000
_cell.angle_alpha   90.00
_cell.angle_beta   90.00
_cell.angle_gamma   90.00
#
_symmetry.space_group_name_H-M   'P 1'
#
loop_
_entity.id
_entity.type
_entity.pdbx_description
1 polymer ?
#
loop_
_entity_poly.entity_id
_entity_poly.type
_entity_poly.pdbx_seq_one_letter_code
_entity_poly.pdbx_strand_id
1 'polypeptide(L)'
;MIGACLTCLPRSYDLIPEEQAAFDDLHDGGCAVEDTALRALLLSQLEKVSTHIRRRCEAERWTGLRFGDVTGYEVVPDPQESGIKVFLTSDRVNLYDTTAHVILPATKSRACSLMEIMSRGPQKPVWFVSHWWGEPVQDFVTCLREHAKDRGLGSWKGMQSAIEQLDQSDPHFLQQDLVPSQRACHWVCAYANNQHALDGAVTKDPAATSFHRAMCLAEGTVSVVDVGGVCFTRVWCCFEVYISLMDLASHRDYRYDIYTAFQNPFGAAAALVDGLSVRDSRGGALRGHGYK
;
A
#
# COMPACT_ATOMS: atom_id res chain seq x y z
N MET A 1 -37.67 -21.57 54.61
CA MET A 1 -37.87 -21.98 53.21
C MET A 1 -37.97 -20.70 52.38
N ILE A 2 -36.88 -20.27 51.76
CA ILE A 2 -36.50 -20.47 50.33
C ILE A 2 -37.07 -19.32 49.47
N GLY A 3 -36.17 -18.64 48.75
CA GLY A 3 -36.51 -18.08 47.43
C GLY A 3 -36.12 -16.64 47.18
N ALA A 4 -34.82 -16.38 46.97
CA ALA A 4 -34.39 -15.22 46.20
C ALA A 4 -34.90 -15.36 44.75
N CYS A 5 -35.50 -14.31 44.18
CA CYS A 5 -35.83 -14.25 42.77
C CYS A 5 -34.90 -13.23 42.10
N LEU A 6 -33.87 -13.76 41.42
CA LEU A 6 -33.13 -13.07 40.37
C LEU A 6 -34.08 -12.77 39.21
N THR A 7 -34.06 -11.54 38.69
CA THR A 7 -33.87 -11.23 37.26
C THR A 7 -34.15 -9.75 37.01
N CYS A 8 -33.11 -8.97 36.75
CA CYS A 8 -33.03 -7.88 35.76
C CYS A 8 -31.68 -7.16 35.95
N LEU A 9 -30.59 -7.79 35.53
CA LEU A 9 -29.35 -7.08 35.22
C LEU A 9 -29.23 -7.02 33.69
N PRO A 10 -28.97 -5.85 33.09
CA PRO A 10 -28.70 -5.75 31.66
C PRO A 10 -27.48 -6.59 31.29
N ARG A 11 -27.53 -7.18 30.09
CA ARG A 11 -26.45 -7.94 29.46
C ARG A 11 -25.12 -7.22 29.59
N SER A 12 -24.09 -8.00 29.87
CA SER A 12 -22.69 -7.63 29.80
C SER A 12 -22.43 -6.69 28.62
N TYR A 13 -21.92 -5.51 28.91
CA TYR A 13 -21.03 -4.83 27.97
C TYR A 13 -19.84 -5.77 27.82
N ASP A 14 -19.79 -6.50 26.71
CA ASP A 14 -18.62 -7.27 26.34
C ASP A 14 -17.45 -6.28 26.24
N LEU A 15 -16.55 -6.35 27.22
CA LEU A 15 -15.30 -5.60 27.22
C LEU A 15 -14.53 -6.09 26.01
N ILE A 16 -14.55 -5.33 24.92
CA ILE A 16 -13.60 -5.50 23.82
C ILE A 16 -12.21 -5.42 24.48
N PRO A 17 -11.35 -6.45 24.36
CA PRO A 17 -10.00 -6.39 24.93
C PRO A 17 -9.31 -5.09 24.48
N GLU A 18 -8.66 -4.34 25.37
CA GLU A 18 -7.95 -3.07 25.04
C GLU A 18 -7.04 -3.21 23.82
N GLU A 19 -6.44 -4.40 23.64
CA GLU A 19 -5.60 -4.74 22.50
C GLU A 19 -6.37 -4.77 21.17
N GLN A 20 -7.63 -5.23 21.15
CA GLN A 20 -8.48 -5.26 19.96
C GLN A 20 -8.97 -3.83 19.62
N ALA A 21 -9.40 -3.06 20.63
CA ALA A 21 -9.81 -1.66 20.45
C ALA A 21 -8.69 -0.76 19.91
N ALA A 22 -7.43 -1.14 20.14
CA ALA A 22 -6.26 -0.39 19.66
C ALA A 22 -6.10 -0.38 18.13
N PHE A 23 -6.69 -1.36 17.41
CA PHE A 23 -6.56 -1.52 15.96
C PHE A 23 -7.88 -1.31 15.18
N ASP A 24 -8.96 -0.94 15.86
CA ASP A 24 -10.27 -0.70 15.24
C ASP A 24 -10.23 0.34 14.11
N ASP A 25 -9.28 1.29 14.15
CA ASP A 25 -9.06 2.30 13.12
C ASP A 25 -8.58 1.73 11.77
N LEU A 26 -8.11 0.48 11.76
CA LEU A 26 -7.73 -0.25 10.54
C LEU A 26 -8.86 -1.16 10.03
N HIS A 27 -9.84 -1.52 10.83
CA HIS A 27 -10.92 -2.40 10.41
C HIS A 27 -11.98 -1.65 9.57
N ASP A 28 -12.37 -2.22 8.43
CA ASP A 28 -13.46 -1.66 7.60
C ASP A 28 -14.26 -2.76 6.90
N GLY A 29 -15.19 -3.35 7.66
CA GLY A 29 -16.07 -4.44 7.23
C GLY A 29 -15.39 -5.81 7.21
N GLY A 30 -14.18 -5.90 6.67
CA GLY A 30 -13.41 -7.14 6.54
C GLY A 30 -14.04 -8.15 5.58
N CYS A 31 -13.23 -8.78 4.74
CA CYS A 31 -13.67 -9.83 3.83
C CYS A 31 -12.56 -10.84 3.59
N ALA A 32 -12.90 -12.10 3.32
CA ALA A 32 -11.94 -13.05 2.77
C ALA A 32 -11.75 -12.73 1.28
N VAL A 33 -10.50 -12.66 0.82
CA VAL A 33 -10.17 -12.45 -0.59
C VAL A 33 -9.20 -13.52 -1.01
N GLU A 34 -9.69 -14.57 -1.68
CA GLU A 34 -8.87 -15.74 -2.04
C GLU A 34 -7.72 -15.38 -2.97
N ASP A 35 -7.97 -14.61 -4.02
CA ASP A 35 -6.93 -14.18 -4.95
C ASP A 35 -6.12 -13.02 -4.36
N THR A 36 -4.90 -13.30 -3.91
CA THR A 36 -3.97 -12.31 -3.36
C THR A 36 -3.70 -11.14 -4.32
N ALA A 37 -3.78 -11.36 -5.63
CA ALA A 37 -3.60 -10.30 -6.61
C ALA A 37 -4.75 -9.27 -6.60
N LEU A 38 -5.91 -9.62 -6.02
CA LEU A 38 -7.07 -8.75 -5.81
C LEU A 38 -7.10 -8.13 -4.41
N ARG A 39 -5.96 -8.06 -3.73
CA ARG A 39 -5.78 -7.42 -2.43
C ARG A 39 -5.01 -6.11 -2.56
N ALA A 40 -5.28 -5.35 -3.61
CA ALA A 40 -4.71 -4.02 -3.76
C ALA A 40 -5.32 -3.06 -2.72
N LEU A 41 -4.64 -1.98 -2.38
CA LEU A 41 -5.06 -1.03 -1.34
C LEU A 41 -5.42 0.33 -1.93
N LEU A 42 -6.46 0.94 -1.36
CA LEU A 42 -6.85 2.31 -1.65
C LEU A 42 -5.91 3.27 -0.94
N LEU A 43 -5.65 4.44 -1.56
CA LEU A 43 -4.84 5.48 -0.92
C LEU A 43 -5.39 5.91 0.46
N SER A 44 -6.71 5.93 0.63
CA SER A 44 -7.35 6.21 1.93
C SER A 44 -7.08 5.11 2.98
N GLN A 45 -6.99 3.84 2.57
CA GLN A 45 -6.58 2.74 3.44
C GLN A 45 -5.10 2.89 3.82
N LEU A 46 -4.23 3.29 2.89
CA LEU A 46 -2.83 3.59 3.19
C LEU A 46 -2.69 4.73 4.21
N GLU A 47 -3.50 5.78 4.06
CA GLU A 47 -3.53 6.91 5.00
C GLU A 47 -4.01 6.51 6.40
N LYS A 48 -4.93 5.55 6.51
CA LYS A 48 -5.30 4.94 7.80
C LYS A 48 -4.10 4.26 8.46
N VAL A 49 -3.32 3.46 7.71
CA VAL A 49 -2.09 2.82 8.23
C VAL A 49 -1.08 3.88 8.68
N SER A 50 -0.85 4.91 7.87
CA SER A 50 0.06 6.01 8.20
C SER A 50 -0.39 6.79 9.45
N THR A 51 -1.69 7.04 9.60
CA THR A 51 -2.27 7.68 10.80
C THR A 51 -2.14 6.81 12.03
N HIS A 52 -2.37 5.50 11.90
CA HIS A 52 -2.21 4.53 12.98
C HIS A 52 -0.77 4.51 13.51
N ILE A 53 0.22 4.49 12.60
CA ILE A 53 1.64 4.58 12.95
C ILE A 53 1.93 5.85 13.74
N ARG A 54 1.53 7.03 13.23
CA ARG A 54 1.77 8.33 13.91
C ARG A 54 1.13 8.40 15.29
N ARG A 55 -0.04 7.79 15.47
CA ARG A 55 -0.75 7.78 16.76
C ARG A 55 -0.01 6.96 17.82
N ARG A 56 0.62 5.85 17.42
CA ARG A 56 1.06 4.81 18.37
C ARG A 56 2.57 4.69 18.54
N CYS A 57 3.36 4.96 17.50
CA CYS A 57 4.79 4.67 17.49
C CYS A 57 5.53 5.22 18.72
N GLU A 58 5.49 6.54 18.92
CA GLU A 58 6.13 7.17 20.08
C GLU A 58 5.38 6.91 21.39
N ALA A 59 4.04 6.89 21.36
CA ALA A 59 3.19 6.69 22.54
C ALA A 59 3.45 5.33 23.22
N GLU A 60 3.73 4.30 22.42
CA GLU A 60 3.99 2.94 22.88
C GLU A 60 5.47 2.58 22.86
N ARG A 61 6.35 3.54 22.52
CA ARG A 61 7.80 3.39 22.50
C ARG A 61 8.25 2.22 21.63
N TRP A 62 7.71 2.14 20.40
CA TRP A 62 8.06 1.09 19.45
C TRP A 62 9.58 1.05 19.20
N THR A 63 10.07 -0.16 18.90
CA THR A 63 11.48 -0.40 18.62
C THR A 63 11.64 -1.18 17.32
N GLY A 64 12.70 -0.89 16.57
CA GLY A 64 13.02 -1.56 15.32
C GLY A 64 14.48 -1.98 15.28
N LEU A 65 14.83 -2.85 14.33
CA LEU A 65 16.21 -3.22 14.04
C LEU A 65 16.73 -2.38 12.88
N ARG A 66 17.99 -1.95 12.96
CA ARG A 66 18.70 -1.23 11.90
C ARG A 66 20.05 -1.88 11.64
N PHE A 67 20.48 -1.86 10.38
CA PHE A 67 21.73 -2.45 9.92
C PHE A 67 22.55 -1.38 9.17
N GLY A 68 23.87 -1.38 9.33
CA GLY A 68 24.76 -0.37 8.75
C GLY A 68 25.03 0.85 9.64
N ASP A 69 25.57 1.92 9.05
CA ASP A 69 25.92 3.14 9.77
C ASP A 69 24.69 4.00 10.13
N VAL A 70 24.88 4.92 11.07
CA VAL A 70 23.84 5.71 11.77
C VAL A 70 23.06 6.67 10.83
N THR A 71 23.27 6.60 9.52
CA THR A 71 22.55 7.39 8.51
C THR A 71 21.16 6.84 8.17
N GLY A 72 20.90 5.56 8.47
CA GLY A 72 19.56 4.97 8.44
C GLY A 72 19.09 4.45 7.08
N TYR A 73 19.97 4.35 6.09
CA TYR A 73 19.71 3.60 4.85
C TYR A 73 20.35 2.22 4.97
N GLU A 74 19.53 1.19 5.21
CA GLU A 74 20.01 -0.16 5.47
C GLU A 74 20.83 -0.68 4.26
N VAL A 75 22.07 -1.09 4.51
CA VAL A 75 22.76 -2.04 3.64
C VAL A 75 22.10 -3.40 3.85
N VAL A 76 21.96 -4.20 2.79
CA VAL A 76 21.40 -5.57 2.87
C VAL A 76 21.99 -6.27 4.11
N PRO A 77 21.17 -6.65 5.12
CA PRO A 77 21.72 -7.25 6.32
C PRO A 77 22.47 -8.53 5.94
N ASP A 78 23.77 -8.57 6.21
CA ASP A 78 24.49 -9.83 6.27
C ASP A 78 23.77 -10.69 7.34
N PRO A 79 23.40 -11.94 7.04
CA PRO A 79 22.82 -12.86 8.03
C PRO A 79 23.62 -12.99 9.33
N GLN A 80 24.91 -12.59 9.33
CA GLN A 80 25.83 -12.61 10.46
C GLN A 80 25.92 -11.25 11.19
N GLU A 81 25.39 -10.17 10.62
CA GLU A 81 25.37 -8.86 11.26
C GLU A 81 24.26 -8.76 12.31
N SER A 82 24.66 -8.43 13.53
CA SER A 82 23.72 -8.14 14.61
C SER A 82 23.18 -6.73 14.45
N GLY A 83 21.91 -6.61 14.01
CA GLY A 83 21.24 -5.32 13.90
C GLY A 83 21.18 -4.57 15.23
N ILE A 84 21.21 -3.24 15.18
CA ILE A 84 21.10 -2.38 16.35
C ILE A 84 19.61 -2.11 16.61
N LYS A 85 19.16 -2.38 17.84
CA LYS A 85 17.81 -2.05 18.28
C LYS A 85 17.71 -0.56 18.60
N VAL A 86 16.78 0.13 17.95
CA VAL A 86 16.56 1.57 18.13
C VAL A 86 15.12 1.86 18.55
N PHE A 87 14.90 2.95 19.28
CA PHE A 87 13.56 3.51 19.46
C PHE A 87 13.12 4.19 18.17
N LEU A 88 11.88 3.94 17.76
CA LEU A 88 11.32 4.47 16.53
C LEU A 88 10.61 5.79 16.79
N THR A 89 10.79 6.72 15.84
CA THR A 89 9.90 7.86 15.62
C THR A 89 9.02 7.54 14.42
N SER A 90 7.81 8.10 14.38
CA SER A 90 6.82 7.75 13.34
C SER A 90 7.30 8.04 11.91
N ASP A 91 8.23 8.99 11.72
CA ASP A 91 8.88 9.34 10.44
C ASP A 91 9.99 8.37 10.02
N ARG A 92 10.39 7.44 10.90
CA ARG A 92 11.44 6.45 10.65
C ARG A 92 10.94 5.01 10.59
N VAL A 93 9.63 4.80 10.80
CA VAL A 93 8.99 3.48 10.68
C VAL A 93 9.00 3.03 9.23
N ASN A 94 9.61 1.87 8.97
CA ASN A 94 9.63 1.24 7.66
C ASN A 94 8.66 0.03 7.61
N LEU A 95 8.65 -0.75 6.53
CA LEU A 95 7.69 -1.87 6.39
C LEU A 95 8.05 -3.12 7.21
N TYR A 96 9.31 -3.29 7.60
CA TYR A 96 9.67 -4.31 8.60
C TYR A 96 9.03 -3.97 9.95
N ASP A 97 9.18 -2.73 10.39
CA ASP A 97 8.58 -2.24 11.63
C ASP A 97 7.04 -2.25 11.55
N THR A 98 6.47 -1.84 10.41
CA THR A 98 5.02 -1.86 10.18
C THR A 98 4.46 -3.28 10.24
N THR A 99 5.19 -4.26 9.71
CA THR A 99 4.79 -5.65 9.80
C THR A 99 4.74 -6.12 11.25
N ALA A 100 5.78 -5.82 12.03
CA ALA A 100 5.90 -6.23 13.42
C ALA A 100 4.89 -5.54 14.36
N HIS A 101 4.70 -4.23 14.22
CA HIS A 101 3.91 -3.42 15.16
C HIS A 101 2.47 -3.16 14.70
N VAL A 102 2.17 -3.32 13.41
CA VAL A 102 0.85 -3.01 12.85
C VAL A 102 0.20 -4.23 12.22
N ILE A 103 0.81 -4.82 11.19
CA ILE A 103 0.15 -5.84 10.36
C ILE A 103 -0.10 -7.11 11.17
N LEU A 104 0.95 -7.70 11.74
CA LEU A 104 0.84 -8.97 12.46
C LEU A 104 -0.11 -8.86 13.67
N PRO A 105 -0.04 -7.81 14.52
CA PRO A 105 -1.00 -7.63 15.60
C PRO A 105 -2.44 -7.43 15.10
N ALA A 106 -2.67 -6.54 14.13
CA ALA A 106 -4.02 -6.23 13.64
C ALA A 106 -4.71 -7.44 12.99
N THR A 107 -3.94 -8.31 12.32
CA THR A 107 -4.50 -9.48 11.62
C THR A 107 -4.40 -10.78 12.40
N LYS A 108 -3.87 -10.75 13.63
CA LYS A 108 -3.64 -11.94 14.48
C LYS A 108 -4.88 -12.82 14.66
N SER A 109 -6.05 -12.20 14.86
CA SER A 109 -7.31 -12.92 15.11
C SER A 109 -7.77 -13.79 13.94
N ARG A 110 -7.49 -13.36 12.71
CA ARG A 110 -7.90 -14.03 11.46
C ARG A 110 -6.76 -14.70 10.70
N ALA A 111 -5.51 -14.50 11.16
CA ALA A 111 -4.30 -14.97 10.49
C ALA A 111 -4.32 -14.72 8.97
N CYS A 112 -4.66 -13.48 8.57
CA CYS A 112 -4.89 -13.06 7.19
C CYS A 112 -4.01 -11.88 6.79
N SER A 113 -4.13 -11.41 5.54
CA SER A 113 -3.47 -10.16 5.15
C SER A 113 -4.14 -8.93 5.77
N LEU A 114 -3.44 -7.79 5.76
CA LEU A 114 -4.01 -6.53 6.23
C LEU A 114 -5.24 -6.15 5.39
N MET A 115 -5.16 -6.33 4.07
CA MET A 115 -6.26 -5.95 3.19
C MET A 115 -7.55 -6.75 3.43
N GLU A 116 -7.46 -7.97 3.95
CA GLU A 116 -8.64 -8.77 4.30
C GLU A 116 -9.37 -8.24 5.55
N ILE A 117 -8.73 -7.42 6.39
CA ILE A 117 -9.41 -6.71 7.50
C ILE A 117 -9.81 -5.27 7.13
N MET A 118 -9.11 -4.65 6.18
CA MET A 118 -9.35 -3.26 5.75
C MET A 118 -10.36 -3.13 4.60
N SER A 119 -10.77 -4.23 3.96
CA SER A 119 -11.61 -4.19 2.76
C SER A 119 -12.96 -4.88 2.97
N ARG A 120 -13.96 -4.45 2.19
CA ARG A 120 -15.31 -5.04 2.15
C ARG A 120 -15.50 -6.04 1.01
N GLY A 121 -14.55 -6.10 0.08
CA GLY A 121 -14.53 -7.04 -1.03
C GLY A 121 -13.18 -7.03 -1.76
N PRO A 122 -13.05 -7.84 -2.83
CA PRO A 122 -11.85 -7.85 -3.67
C PRO A 122 -11.58 -6.47 -4.31
N GLN A 123 -10.31 -6.07 -4.33
CA GLN A 123 -9.84 -4.80 -4.88
C GLN A 123 -8.77 -5.10 -5.96
N LYS A 124 -9.15 -5.03 -7.23
CA LYS A 124 -8.23 -5.21 -8.36
C LYS A 124 -7.22 -4.06 -8.42
N PRO A 125 -5.93 -4.31 -8.65
CA PRO A 125 -4.94 -3.26 -8.79
C PRO A 125 -5.10 -2.49 -10.09
N VAL A 126 -4.94 -1.17 -9.99
CA VAL A 126 -4.70 -0.30 -11.15
C VAL A 126 -3.19 -0.13 -11.34
N TRP A 127 -2.45 0.00 -10.25
CA TRP A 127 -0.99 0.09 -10.29
C TRP A 127 -0.36 -0.95 -9.36
N PHE A 128 0.68 -1.61 -9.86
CA PHE A 128 1.59 -2.38 -9.02
C PHE A 128 2.65 -1.46 -8.43
N VAL A 129 3.04 -1.67 -7.17
CA VAL A 129 4.08 -0.88 -6.51
C VAL A 129 5.32 -1.72 -6.30
N SER A 130 6.39 -1.35 -7.00
CA SER A 130 7.74 -1.86 -6.80
C SER A 130 8.44 -1.00 -5.76
N HIS A 131 8.89 -1.58 -4.66
CA HIS A 131 9.53 -0.84 -3.58
C HIS A 131 10.37 -1.76 -2.68
N TRP A 132 11.31 -1.16 -1.95
CA TRP A 132 11.98 -1.85 -0.84
C TRP A 132 11.27 -1.54 0.49
N TRP A 133 11.33 -2.49 1.42
CA TRP A 133 10.73 -2.39 2.76
C TRP A 133 11.44 -1.43 3.73
N GLY A 134 12.68 -1.05 3.46
CA GLY A 134 13.48 -0.22 4.39
C GLY A 134 13.19 1.28 4.28
N GLU A 135 12.47 1.71 3.25
CA GLU A 135 12.01 3.09 3.10
C GLU A 135 11.02 3.48 4.22
N PRO A 136 11.10 4.73 4.75
CA PRO A 136 10.08 5.23 5.66
C PRO A 136 8.67 5.23 5.05
N VAL A 137 7.70 4.68 5.77
CA VAL A 137 6.30 4.60 5.30
C VAL A 137 5.70 5.97 4.98
N GLN A 138 6.13 7.04 5.66
CA GLN A 138 5.64 8.38 5.38
C GLN A 138 6.11 8.92 4.02
N ASP A 139 7.34 8.58 3.62
CA ASP A 139 7.90 8.93 2.32
C ASP A 139 7.20 8.10 1.22
N PHE A 140 7.01 6.80 1.47
CA PHE A 140 6.22 5.91 0.63
C PHE A 140 4.81 6.45 0.35
N VAL A 141 4.08 6.84 1.40
CA VAL A 141 2.74 7.45 1.29
C VAL A 141 2.78 8.74 0.47
N THR A 142 3.83 9.55 0.66
CA THR A 142 4.01 10.81 -0.06
C THR A 142 4.18 10.57 -1.56
N CYS A 143 5.03 9.62 -1.94
CA CYS A 143 5.22 9.19 -3.33
C CYS A 143 3.92 8.71 -3.96
N LEU A 144 3.20 7.79 -3.31
CA LEU A 144 1.96 7.23 -3.87
C LEU A 144 0.83 8.27 -3.96
N ARG A 145 0.76 9.21 -3.02
CA ARG A 145 -0.18 10.35 -3.11
C ARG A 145 0.12 11.22 -4.31
N GLU A 146 1.39 11.53 -4.56
CA GLU A 146 1.79 12.35 -5.70
C GLU A 146 1.54 11.62 -7.03
N HIS A 147 1.89 10.34 -7.12
CA HIS A 147 1.56 9.49 -8.25
C HIS A 147 0.05 9.46 -8.54
N ALA A 148 -0.79 9.28 -7.51
CA ALA A 148 -2.23 9.29 -7.68
C ALA A 148 -2.76 10.61 -8.25
N LYS A 149 -2.15 11.76 -7.89
CA LYS A 149 -2.52 13.07 -8.46
C LYS A 149 -2.09 13.18 -9.92
N ASP A 150 -0.85 12.81 -10.22
CA ASP A 150 -0.28 12.96 -11.57
C ASP A 150 -0.97 12.04 -12.57
N ARG A 151 -1.41 10.86 -12.14
CA ARG A 151 -2.23 9.93 -12.92
C ARG A 151 -3.74 10.20 -12.83
N GLY A 152 -4.17 11.20 -12.05
CA GLY A 152 -5.58 11.59 -11.92
C GLY A 152 -6.47 10.54 -11.28
N LEU A 153 -5.90 9.57 -10.56
CA LEU A 153 -6.58 8.38 -10.02
C LEU A 153 -7.62 8.69 -8.94
N GLY A 154 -7.65 9.93 -8.41
CA GLY A 154 -8.66 10.41 -7.46
C GLY A 154 -9.76 11.30 -8.06
N SER A 155 -9.88 11.39 -9.39
CA SER A 155 -10.87 12.25 -10.06
C SER A 155 -11.67 11.50 -11.14
N TRP A 156 -12.95 11.86 -11.31
CA TRP A 156 -13.84 11.30 -12.34
C TRP A 156 -13.24 11.34 -13.76
N LYS A 157 -12.50 12.41 -14.11
CA LYS A 157 -11.86 12.57 -15.43
C LYS A 157 -10.64 11.67 -15.63
N GLY A 158 -9.91 11.30 -14.58
CA GLY A 158 -8.75 10.41 -14.70
C GLY A 158 -9.12 8.94 -14.92
N MET A 159 -10.38 8.57 -14.65
CA MET A 159 -10.88 7.19 -14.80
C MET A 159 -11.56 6.92 -16.15
N GLN A 160 -11.65 7.91 -17.05
CA GLN A 160 -12.42 7.77 -18.29
C GLN A 160 -11.87 6.67 -19.21
N SER A 161 -10.55 6.43 -19.22
CA SER A 161 -9.91 5.31 -19.95
C SER A 161 -10.17 3.93 -19.35
N ALA A 162 -10.34 3.84 -18.02
CA ALA A 162 -10.65 2.58 -17.32
C ALA A 162 -12.14 2.22 -17.41
N ILE A 163 -13.01 3.22 -17.59
CA ILE A 163 -14.47 3.06 -17.78
C ILE A 163 -14.78 2.57 -19.20
N GLU A 164 -14.01 2.99 -20.21
CA GLU A 164 -14.20 2.57 -21.61
C GLU A 164 -13.89 1.08 -21.86
N GLN A 165 -13.20 0.40 -20.94
CA GLN A 165 -12.85 -1.03 -21.04
C GLN A 165 -13.80 -1.97 -20.29
N LEU A 166 -14.90 -1.47 -19.70
CA LEU A 166 -15.83 -2.27 -18.91
C LEU A 166 -17.18 -2.45 -19.61
N ASP A 167 -17.70 -3.68 -19.54
CA ASP A 167 -18.96 -4.08 -20.16
C ASP A 167 -20.14 -3.36 -19.49
N GLN A 168 -20.78 -2.48 -20.28
CA GLN A 168 -21.89 -1.63 -19.84
C GLN A 168 -23.21 -2.41 -19.65
N SER A 169 -23.23 -3.71 -19.96
CA SER A 169 -24.41 -4.56 -19.84
C SER A 169 -24.52 -5.33 -18.52
N ASP A 170 -23.54 -5.21 -17.61
CA ASP A 170 -23.57 -5.90 -16.31
C ASP A 170 -24.68 -5.32 -15.38
N PRO A 171 -25.70 -6.10 -15.02
CA PRO A 171 -26.80 -5.64 -14.18
C PRO A 171 -26.41 -5.33 -12.71
N HIS A 172 -25.19 -5.67 -12.26
CA HIS A 172 -24.68 -5.20 -10.96
C HIS A 172 -24.20 -3.74 -10.97
N PHE A 173 -24.15 -3.10 -12.14
CA PHE A 173 -23.65 -1.74 -12.30
C PHE A 173 -24.60 -0.65 -11.80
N LEU A 174 -25.92 -0.89 -11.80
CA LEU A 174 -26.91 0.18 -11.67
C LEU A 174 -27.20 0.67 -10.25
N GLN A 175 -26.44 0.28 -9.22
CA GLN A 175 -26.89 0.57 -7.85
C GLN A 175 -25.84 0.74 -6.76
N GLN A 176 -24.69 1.36 -7.03
CA GLN A 176 -23.86 1.88 -5.93
C GLN A 176 -23.32 3.28 -6.22
N ASP A 177 -23.63 4.17 -5.29
CA ASP A 177 -23.30 5.59 -5.30
C ASP A 177 -21.82 5.85 -5.57
N LEU A 178 -21.58 6.63 -6.63
CA LEU A 178 -20.28 7.08 -7.09
C LEU A 178 -19.61 7.99 -6.06
N VAL A 179 -18.75 7.43 -5.22
CA VAL A 179 -17.70 8.20 -4.51
C VAL A 179 -16.42 8.15 -5.36
N PRO A 180 -15.82 9.30 -5.76
CA PRO A 180 -14.67 9.40 -6.68
C PRO A 180 -13.35 8.73 -6.24
N SER A 181 -13.33 7.94 -5.17
CA SER A 181 -12.13 7.42 -4.51
C SER A 181 -12.01 5.89 -4.54
N GLN A 182 -12.91 5.14 -5.18
CA GLN A 182 -12.95 3.67 -5.09
C GLN A 182 -12.11 2.90 -6.12
N ARG A 183 -11.36 3.55 -7.01
CA ARG A 183 -10.62 2.84 -8.08
C ARG A 183 -9.11 3.01 -8.10
N ALA A 184 -8.51 3.91 -7.32
CA ALA A 184 -7.06 4.01 -7.22
C ALA A 184 -6.50 2.94 -6.28
N CYS A 185 -6.35 1.72 -6.79
CA CYS A 185 -5.84 0.60 -6.02
C CYS A 185 -4.37 0.34 -6.36
N HIS A 186 -3.50 0.53 -5.37
CA HIS A 186 -2.08 0.20 -5.43
C HIS A 186 -1.87 -1.20 -4.85
N TRP A 187 -1.27 -2.12 -5.62
CA TRP A 187 -0.87 -3.40 -5.03
C TRP A 187 0.50 -3.25 -4.38
N VAL A 188 0.57 -3.56 -3.08
CA VAL A 188 1.81 -3.44 -2.31
C VAL A 188 2.01 -4.74 -1.54
N CYS A 189 3.19 -5.34 -1.70
CA CYS A 189 3.48 -6.69 -1.25
C CYS A 189 3.25 -6.92 0.25
N ALA A 190 3.66 -5.97 1.10
CA ALA A 190 3.56 -6.10 2.56
C ALA A 190 2.09 -6.15 3.04
N TYR A 191 1.20 -5.37 2.42
CA TYR A 191 -0.19 -5.26 2.84
C TYR A 191 -1.08 -6.35 2.22
N ALA A 192 -0.79 -6.78 0.99
CA ALA A 192 -1.57 -7.77 0.25
C ALA A 192 -1.30 -9.21 0.72
N ASN A 193 -0.04 -9.56 0.97
CA ASN A 193 0.33 -10.91 1.39
C ASN A 193 -0.04 -11.19 2.85
N ASN A 194 -0.29 -12.47 3.15
CA ASN A 194 -0.49 -12.92 4.51
C ASN A 194 0.85 -12.98 5.24
N GLN A 195 1.13 -11.99 6.08
CA GLN A 195 2.39 -11.89 6.83
C GLN A 195 2.56 -13.02 7.87
N HIS A 196 1.49 -13.76 8.21
CA HIS A 196 1.56 -14.95 9.07
C HIS A 196 2.06 -16.21 8.32
N ALA A 197 2.09 -16.18 6.98
CA ALA A 197 2.40 -17.35 6.15
C ALA A 197 3.11 -16.96 4.84
N LEU A 198 4.21 -16.22 4.93
CA LEU A 198 4.94 -15.68 3.77
C LEU A 198 5.60 -16.74 2.88
N ASP A 199 5.99 -17.88 3.43
CA ASP A 199 6.69 -18.94 2.70
C ASP A 199 5.86 -19.47 1.51
N GLY A 200 4.54 -19.35 1.56
CA GLY A 200 3.64 -19.71 0.46
C GLY A 200 3.50 -18.63 -0.62
N ALA A 201 3.91 -17.39 -0.35
CA ALA A 201 3.80 -16.27 -1.30
C ALA A 201 4.99 -16.18 -2.26
N VAL A 202 6.15 -16.69 -1.85
CA VAL A 202 7.39 -16.68 -2.63
C VAL A 202 7.66 -18.10 -3.15
N THR A 203 7.28 -18.36 -4.40
CA THR A 203 7.43 -19.66 -5.06
C THR A 203 8.80 -19.81 -5.73
N LYS A 204 9.20 -21.05 -6.05
CA LYS A 204 10.43 -21.34 -6.82
C LYS A 204 10.44 -20.66 -8.18
N ASP A 205 9.26 -20.56 -8.79
CA ASP A 205 9.04 -19.82 -10.03
C ASP A 205 8.44 -18.44 -9.68
N PRO A 206 9.18 -17.33 -9.89
CA PRO A 206 8.66 -15.98 -9.69
C PRO A 206 7.39 -15.67 -10.48
N ALA A 207 7.20 -16.27 -11.66
CA ALA A 207 6.01 -16.04 -12.49
C ALA A 207 4.73 -16.63 -11.88
N ALA A 208 4.85 -17.60 -10.99
CA ALA A 208 3.73 -18.22 -10.26
C ALA A 208 3.30 -17.46 -9.00
N THR A 209 3.99 -16.35 -8.68
CA THR A 209 3.73 -15.58 -7.47
C THR A 209 2.50 -14.67 -7.58
N SER A 210 1.98 -14.26 -6.42
CA SER A 210 0.96 -13.20 -6.34
C SER A 210 1.47 -11.85 -6.87
N PHE A 211 2.77 -11.57 -6.74
CA PHE A 211 3.41 -10.34 -7.25
C PHE A 211 3.25 -10.26 -8.77
N HIS A 212 3.72 -11.30 -9.47
CA HIS A 212 3.64 -11.36 -10.93
C HIS A 212 2.19 -11.31 -11.42
N ARG A 213 1.28 -12.05 -10.76
CA ARG A 213 -0.15 -11.99 -11.07
C ARG A 213 -0.74 -10.59 -10.90
N ALA A 214 -0.38 -9.86 -9.84
CA ALA A 214 -0.82 -8.49 -9.62
C ALA A 214 -0.30 -7.53 -10.71
N MET A 215 0.95 -7.70 -11.15
CA MET A 215 1.50 -6.94 -12.29
C MET A 215 0.72 -7.20 -13.58
N CYS A 216 0.41 -8.47 -13.89
CA CYS A 216 -0.40 -8.80 -15.07
C CYS A 216 -1.80 -8.14 -15.05
N LEU A 217 -2.38 -7.92 -13.86
CA LEU A 217 -3.70 -7.29 -13.71
C LEU A 217 -3.65 -5.76 -13.72
N ALA A 218 -2.54 -5.16 -13.28
CA ALA A 218 -2.34 -3.72 -13.21
C ALA A 218 -2.17 -3.10 -14.61
N GLU A 219 -2.41 -1.80 -14.74
CA GLU A 219 -2.18 -1.00 -15.95
C GLU A 219 -0.73 -0.53 -16.07
N GLY A 220 -0.01 -0.48 -14.95
CA GLY A 220 1.38 -0.07 -14.89
C GLY A 220 2.03 -0.39 -13.55
N THR A 221 3.33 -0.16 -13.48
CA THR A 221 4.14 -0.26 -12.26
C THR A 221 4.65 1.11 -11.87
N VAL A 222 4.51 1.45 -10.59
CA VAL A 222 5.21 2.59 -9.99
C VAL A 222 6.31 2.08 -9.07
N SER A 223 7.55 2.47 -9.34
CA SER A 223 8.68 2.23 -8.46
C SER A 223 8.82 3.38 -7.47
N VAL A 224 8.78 3.07 -6.18
CA VAL A 224 9.12 4.03 -5.13
C VAL A 224 10.59 3.83 -4.77
N VAL A 225 11.38 4.87 -4.98
CA VAL A 225 12.84 4.85 -4.88
C VAL A 225 13.28 5.60 -3.62
N ASP A 226 13.90 4.86 -2.72
CA ASP A 226 14.49 5.42 -1.51
C ASP A 226 15.68 6.34 -1.86
N VAL A 227 16.04 7.24 -0.96
CA VAL A 227 17.11 8.23 -1.19
C VAL A 227 18.47 7.59 -1.53
N GLY A 228 18.72 6.37 -1.05
CA GLY A 228 19.93 5.61 -1.35
C GLY A 228 19.87 4.82 -2.66
N GLY A 229 18.71 4.78 -3.34
CA GLY A 229 18.48 3.94 -4.51
C GLY A 229 18.65 2.44 -4.22
N VAL A 230 18.55 2.03 -2.95
CA VAL A 230 18.78 0.66 -2.50
C VAL A 230 17.75 -0.29 -3.09
N CYS A 231 16.54 0.17 -3.43
CA CYS A 231 15.54 -0.63 -4.14
C CYS A 231 16.15 -1.32 -5.38
N PHE A 232 17.04 -0.65 -6.12
CA PHE A 232 17.71 -1.22 -7.30
C PHE A 232 18.81 -2.25 -7.00
N THR A 233 19.11 -2.48 -5.72
CA THR A 233 19.99 -3.58 -5.26
C THR A 233 19.21 -4.82 -4.85
N ARG A 234 17.87 -4.73 -4.76
CA ARG A 234 17.01 -5.81 -4.30
C ARG A 234 16.53 -6.64 -5.48
N VAL A 235 16.82 -7.95 -5.45
CA VAL A 235 16.50 -8.87 -6.55
C VAL A 235 15.02 -8.85 -6.97
N TRP A 236 14.09 -8.71 -6.01
CA TRP A 236 12.66 -8.64 -6.29
C TRP A 236 12.28 -7.35 -7.03
N CYS A 237 12.79 -6.20 -6.59
CA CYS A 237 12.58 -4.93 -7.30
C CYS A 237 13.18 -5.00 -8.71
N CYS A 238 14.39 -5.56 -8.88
CA CYS A 238 14.98 -5.75 -10.20
C CYS A 238 14.13 -6.65 -11.12
N PHE A 239 13.58 -7.73 -10.57
CA PHE A 239 12.64 -8.59 -11.29
C PHE A 239 11.37 -7.83 -11.70
N GLU A 240 10.76 -7.06 -10.80
CA GLU A 240 9.57 -6.25 -11.08
C GLU A 240 9.83 -5.19 -12.15
N VAL A 241 10.99 -4.54 -12.12
CA VAL A 241 11.42 -3.59 -13.17
C VAL A 241 11.59 -4.31 -14.52
N TYR A 242 12.25 -5.46 -14.53
CA TYR A 242 12.44 -6.26 -15.74
C TYR A 242 11.09 -6.68 -16.35
N ILE A 243 10.19 -7.25 -15.55
CA ILE A 243 8.86 -7.67 -16.03
C ILE A 243 8.08 -6.46 -16.55
N SER A 244 8.14 -5.32 -15.85
CA SER A 244 7.41 -4.11 -16.28
C SER A 244 7.89 -3.62 -17.65
N LEU A 245 9.21 -3.46 -17.82
CA LEU A 245 9.80 -2.80 -18.99
C LEU A 245 10.05 -3.73 -20.17
N MET A 246 10.44 -4.98 -19.91
CA MET A 246 10.90 -5.90 -20.95
C MET A 246 9.82 -6.89 -21.38
N ASP A 247 8.92 -7.26 -20.47
CA ASP A 247 7.85 -8.22 -20.76
C ASP A 247 6.52 -7.48 -21.02
N LEU A 248 5.92 -6.90 -19.97
CA LEU A 248 4.57 -6.32 -20.07
C LEU A 248 4.50 -5.14 -21.06
N ALA A 249 5.45 -4.20 -21.02
CA ALA A 249 5.48 -3.09 -21.96
C ALA A 249 5.76 -3.51 -23.42
N SER A 250 6.38 -4.68 -23.65
CA SER A 250 6.60 -5.22 -25.00
C SER A 250 5.32 -5.81 -25.62
N HIS A 251 4.32 -6.12 -24.80
CA HIS A 251 3.12 -6.85 -25.20
C HIS A 251 1.82 -6.05 -25.10
N ARG A 252 1.82 -4.91 -24.41
CA ARG A 252 0.64 -4.06 -24.17
C ARG A 252 1.06 -2.65 -23.75
N ASP A 253 0.11 -1.73 -23.75
CA ASP A 253 0.28 -0.39 -23.15
C ASP A 253 0.41 -0.55 -21.61
N TYR A 254 1.63 -0.81 -21.15
CA TYR A 254 1.96 -0.98 -19.73
C TYR A 254 2.95 0.11 -19.33
N ARG A 255 2.55 0.95 -18.37
CA ARG A 255 3.32 2.14 -18.00
C ARG A 255 4.30 1.86 -16.87
N TYR A 256 5.39 2.60 -16.84
CA TYR A 256 6.36 2.52 -15.76
C TYR A 256 6.74 3.90 -15.22
N ASP A 257 6.39 4.14 -13.97
CA ASP A 257 6.67 5.40 -13.27
C ASP A 257 7.69 5.22 -12.16
N ILE A 258 8.40 6.29 -11.83
CA ILE A 258 9.37 6.33 -10.75
C ILE A 258 9.06 7.55 -9.88
N TYR A 259 8.93 7.34 -8.57
CA TYR A 259 8.72 8.40 -7.59
C TYR A 259 9.75 8.29 -6.47
N THR A 260 10.23 9.44 -5.99
CA THR A 260 11.08 9.52 -4.81
C THR A 260 10.66 10.70 -3.94
N ALA A 261 10.65 10.49 -2.62
CA ALA A 261 10.35 11.54 -1.67
C ALA A 261 11.63 12.35 -1.40
N PHE A 262 11.47 13.66 -1.27
CA PHE A 262 12.52 14.53 -0.74
C PHE A 262 11.87 15.71 -0.05
N GLN A 263 12.62 16.29 0.88
CA GLN A 263 12.24 17.57 1.46
C GLN A 263 12.87 18.68 0.61
N ASN A 264 12.07 19.34 -0.23
CA ASN A 264 12.50 20.58 -0.87
C ASN A 264 11.37 21.64 -0.89
N PRO A 265 11.69 22.91 -1.16
CA PRO A 265 10.71 23.99 -1.17
C PRO A 265 9.64 23.88 -2.27
N PHE A 266 9.85 23.01 -3.27
CA PHE A 266 9.06 22.91 -4.50
C PHE A 266 8.10 21.70 -4.49
N GLY A 267 8.19 20.80 -3.51
CA GLY A 267 7.33 19.63 -3.39
C GLY A 267 7.87 18.60 -2.41
N ALA A 268 7.02 17.62 -2.09
CA ALA A 268 7.37 16.52 -1.17
C ALA A 268 7.85 15.24 -1.90
N ALA A 269 7.69 15.18 -3.23
CA ALA A 269 8.19 14.12 -4.09
C ALA A 269 8.46 14.65 -5.51
N ALA A 270 9.36 13.99 -6.24
CA ALA A 270 9.48 14.14 -7.71
C ALA A 270 9.23 12.81 -8.38
N ALA A 271 8.97 12.93 -9.67
CA ALA A 271 8.56 11.85 -10.52
C ALA A 271 9.33 11.86 -11.84
N LEU A 272 9.59 10.66 -12.35
CA LEU A 272 9.74 10.42 -13.78
C LEU A 272 8.55 9.56 -14.19
N VAL A 273 7.71 10.09 -15.08
CA VAL A 273 6.48 9.42 -15.51
C VAL A 273 6.56 9.01 -16.97
N ASP A 274 5.99 7.87 -17.29
CA ASP A 274 5.83 7.41 -18.67
C ASP A 274 4.59 8.06 -19.32
N GLY A 275 4.80 8.73 -20.45
CA GLY A 275 3.81 9.59 -21.09
C GLY A 275 3.56 10.90 -20.34
N LEU A 276 2.41 11.53 -20.60
CA LEU A 276 2.03 12.80 -19.96
C LEU A 276 1.26 12.56 -18.66
N SER A 277 1.61 13.30 -17.61
CA SER A 277 0.76 13.43 -16.43
C SER A 277 -0.40 14.41 -16.66
N VAL A 278 -1.38 14.38 -15.76
CA VAL A 278 -2.43 15.40 -15.66
C VAL A 278 -1.82 16.79 -15.44
N ARG A 279 -0.70 16.88 -14.70
CA ARG A 279 0.02 18.14 -14.46
C ARG A 279 0.64 18.68 -15.74
N ASP A 280 1.31 17.84 -16.51
CA ASP A 280 1.95 18.23 -17.78
C ASP A 280 0.90 18.74 -18.76
N SER A 281 -0.22 18.02 -18.86
CA SER A 281 -1.34 18.36 -19.73
C SER A 281 -1.94 19.73 -19.38
N ARG A 282 -2.11 20.03 -18.10
CA ARG A 282 -2.62 21.33 -17.63
C ARG A 282 -1.59 22.45 -17.81
N GLY A 283 -0.32 22.20 -17.48
CA GLY A 283 0.76 23.17 -17.62
C GLY A 283 0.98 23.60 -19.07
N GLY A 284 0.93 22.64 -20.00
CA GLY A 284 0.98 22.91 -21.44
C GLY A 284 -0.19 23.77 -21.92
N ALA A 285 -1.42 23.47 -21.49
CA ALA A 285 -2.61 24.24 -21.85
C ALA A 285 -2.54 25.70 -21.37
N LEU A 286 -2.08 25.94 -20.13
CA LEU A 286 -1.96 27.29 -19.57
C LEU A 286 -0.93 28.15 -20.33
N ARG A 287 0.18 27.57 -20.78
CA ARG A 287 1.17 28.29 -21.59
C ARG A 287 0.67 28.57 -23.01
N GLY A 288 -0.12 27.67 -23.60
CA GLY A 288 -0.72 27.87 -24.93
C GLY A 288 -1.70 29.05 -25.01
N HIS A 289 -2.33 29.44 -23.89
CA HIS A 289 -3.22 30.60 -23.83
C HIS A 289 -2.50 31.95 -23.65
N GLY A 290 -1.23 31.95 -23.25
CA GLY A 290 -0.41 33.17 -23.09
C GLY A 290 0.33 33.61 -24.37
N TYR A 291 0.22 32.84 -25.45
CA TYR A 291 0.86 33.10 -26.75
C TYR A 291 -0.16 33.39 -27.87
N LYS A 292 -1.31 34.00 -27.53
CA LYS A 292 -2.26 34.53 -28.51
C LYS A 292 -2.35 36.04 -28.42
#